data_AF-A0A435WTN2-F1
#
_entry.id   AF-A0A435WTN2-F1
#
_cell.length_a   1.000
_cell.length_b   1.000
_cell.length_c   1.000
_cell.angle_alpha   90.00
_cell.angle_beta   90.00
_cell.angle_gamma   90.00
#
_symmetry.space_group_name_H-M   'P 1'
#
loop_
_entity.id
_entity.type
_entity.pdbx_description
1 polymer ?
#
loop_
_entity_poly.entity_id
_entity_poly.type
_entity_poly.pdbx_seq_one_letter_code
_entity_poly.pdbx_strand_id
1 'polypeptide(L)' 'ATLIKNPGEQGCCSDVDKLGYGNSWSAGPFSCQSSTKGLTCTATNGHGFFISKAKVTVK' A
#
# COMPACT_ATOMS: atom_id res chain seq x y z
N ALA A 1 -5.48 32.20 -12.87
CA ALA A 1 -5.27 31.13 -11.88
C ALA A 1 -4.36 30.06 -12.49
N THR A 2 -3.39 29.54 -11.75
CA THR A 2 -2.37 28.61 -12.25
C THR A 2 -2.55 27.25 -11.61
N LEU A 3 -2.67 26.20 -12.41
CA LEU A 3 -2.79 24.82 -11.92
C LEU A 3 -1.44 24.33 -11.39
N ILE A 4 -1.37 24.04 -10.10
CA ILE A 4 -0.21 23.38 -9.50
C ILE A 4 -0.44 21.87 -9.58
N LYS A 5 0.41 21.17 -10.34
CA LYS A 5 0.24 19.73 -10.62
C LYS A 5 0.38 18.85 -9.36
N ASN A 6 1.15 19.29 -8.36
CA ASN A 6 1.35 18.57 -7.10
C ASN A 6 1.52 19.58 -5.94
N PRO A 7 0.43 19.96 -5.25
CA PRO A 7 0.46 21.00 -4.22
C PRO A 7 1.06 20.56 -2.86
N GLY A 8 1.46 19.30 -2.71
CA GLY A 8 2.20 18.81 -1.52
C GLY A 8 1.35 18.38 -0.33
N GLU A 9 0.02 18.46 -0.42
CA GLU A 9 -0.92 18.09 0.65
C GLU A 9 -1.29 16.58 0.67
N GLN A 10 -0.51 15.74 0.01
CA GLN A 10 -0.85 14.34 -0.25
C GLN A 10 0.05 13.38 0.56
N GLY A 11 -0.22 13.21 1.85
CA GLY A 11 0.47 12.20 2.67
C GLY A 11 0.27 10.74 2.19
N CYS A 12 -0.70 10.51 1.31
CA CYS A 12 -1.04 9.19 0.75
C CYS A 12 -0.78 9.04 -0.77
N CYS A 13 -0.49 10.13 -1.49
CA CYS A 13 -0.45 10.13 -2.97
C CYS A 13 0.78 10.85 -3.57
N SER A 14 1.84 11.11 -2.80
CA SER A 14 3.17 11.26 -3.41
C SER A 14 3.53 9.94 -4.11
N ASP A 15 4.24 9.99 -5.26
CA ASP A 15 4.70 8.83 -6.05
C ASP A 15 4.87 7.59 -5.17
N VAL A 16 3.82 6.78 -5.12
CA VAL A 16 3.64 5.80 -4.04
C VAL A 16 4.85 4.89 -4.01
N ASP A 17 5.53 4.83 -2.86
CA ASP A 17 6.64 3.92 -2.65
C ASP A 17 6.14 2.51 -3.01
N LYS A 18 6.58 2.03 -4.18
CA LYS A 18 6.15 0.74 -4.69
C LYS A 18 6.80 -0.32 -3.84
N LEU A 19 6.00 -1.05 -3.08
CA LEU A 19 6.48 -2.21 -2.35
C LEU A 19 6.80 -3.35 -3.33
N GLY A 20 8.07 -3.43 -3.72
CA GLY A 20 8.58 -4.50 -4.59
C GLY A 20 8.31 -5.90 -4.04
N TYR A 21 8.21 -6.89 -4.91
CA TYR A 21 8.02 -8.28 -4.49
C TYR A 21 9.20 -8.80 -3.67
N GLY A 22 8.90 -9.60 -2.66
CA GLY A 22 9.87 -10.09 -1.68
C GLY A 22 10.07 -9.14 -0.50
N ASN A 23 9.69 -7.87 -0.64
CA ASN A 23 9.80 -6.89 0.42
C ASN A 23 8.58 -6.90 1.34
N SER A 24 8.81 -6.45 2.56
CA SER A 24 7.77 -6.26 3.56
C SER A 24 7.69 -4.80 3.98
N TRP A 25 6.49 -4.38 4.31
CA TRP A 25 6.17 -3.05 4.82
C TRP A 25 5.30 -3.19 6.04
N SER A 26 5.56 -2.36 7.06
CA SER A 26 4.75 -2.34 8.27
C SER A 26 4.17 -0.96 8.48
N ALA A 27 2.88 -0.90 8.78
CA ALA A 27 2.19 0.32 9.12
C ALA A 27 1.12 0.05 10.17
N GLY A 28 1.17 0.81 11.27
CA GLY A 28 0.32 0.57 12.42
C GLY A 28 0.47 -0.87 12.93
N PRO A 29 -0.64 -1.59 13.19
CA PRO A 29 -0.58 -2.95 13.71
C PRO A 29 -0.29 -4.00 12.62
N PHE A 30 -0.17 -3.62 11.35
CA PHE A 30 -0.05 -4.54 10.23
C PHE A 30 1.39 -4.67 9.73
N SER A 31 1.80 -5.91 9.49
CA SER A 31 2.97 -6.26 8.69
C SER A 31 2.51 -6.92 7.40
N CYS A 32 2.87 -6.30 6.27
CA CYS A 32 2.48 -6.72 4.94
C CYS A 32 3.68 -7.25 4.16
N GLN A 33 3.56 -8.43 3.57
CA GLN A 33 4.57 -9.01 2.68
C GLN A 33 4.07 -9.03 1.24
N SER A 34 4.86 -8.42 0.35
CA SER A 34 4.58 -8.36 -1.08
C SER A 34 5.10 -9.60 -1.78
N SER A 35 4.24 -10.27 -2.54
CA SER A 35 4.60 -11.45 -3.34
C SER A 35 3.98 -11.36 -4.73
N THR A 36 4.47 -12.18 -5.66
CA THR A 36 3.91 -12.25 -7.01
C THR A 36 2.46 -12.73 -7.04
N LYS A 37 1.98 -13.38 -5.96
CA LYS A 37 0.60 -13.83 -5.79
C LYS A 37 -0.33 -12.71 -5.28
N GLY A 38 0.21 -11.73 -4.56
CA GLY A 38 -0.55 -10.66 -3.92
C GLY A 38 0.16 -10.12 -2.68
N LEU A 39 -0.55 -9.28 -1.92
CA LEU A 39 -0.09 -8.67 -0.67
C LEU A 39 -0.78 -9.35 0.52
N THR A 40 -0.02 -9.95 1.42
CA THR A 40 -0.55 -10.54 2.66
C THR A 40 -0.22 -9.64 3.83
N CYS A 41 -1.21 -9.15 4.54
CA CYS A 41 -1.04 -8.32 5.74
C CYS A 41 -1.52 -9.07 6.98
N THR A 42 -0.67 -9.19 7.99
CA THR A 42 -0.99 -9.77 9.29
C THR A 42 -0.94 -8.69 10.36
N ALA A 43 -1.96 -8.67 11.22
CA ALA A 43 -2.00 -7.86 12.42
C ALA A 43 -1.35 -8.59 13.59
N THR A 44 -0.89 -7.83 14.58
CA THR A 44 -0.26 -8.36 15.81
C THR A 44 -1.16 -9.29 16.62
N ASN A 45 -2.48 -9.22 16.44
CA ASN A 45 -3.45 -10.12 17.08
C ASN A 45 -3.66 -11.45 16.32
N GLY A 46 -2.88 -11.72 15.27
CA GLY A 46 -2.94 -12.95 14.49
C GLY A 46 -3.97 -12.97 13.35
N HIS A 47 -4.84 -11.96 13.25
CA HIS A 47 -5.76 -11.80 12.13
C HIS A 47 -5.13 -11.00 10.99
N GLY A 48 -5.64 -11.11 9.78
CA GLY A 48 -5.05 -10.45 8.63
C GLY A 48 -5.96 -10.44 7.41
N PHE A 49 -5.46 -9.86 6.33
CA PHE A 49 -6.14 -9.84 5.05
C PHE A 49 -5.16 -10.08 3.91
N PHE A 50 -5.70 -10.51 2.77
CA PHE A 50 -4.95 -10.74 1.54
C PHE A 50 -5.56 -9.90 0.41
N ILE A 51 -4.72 -9.13 -0.26
CA ILE A 51 -5.09 -8.40 -1.47
C ILE A 51 -4.52 -9.16 -2.66
N SER A 52 -5.40 -9.66 -3.52
CA SER A 52 -4.98 -10.28 -4.78
C SER A 52 -4.42 -9.22 -5.73
N LYS A 53 -3.62 -9.65 -6.70
CA LYS A 53 -3.05 -8.77 -7.73
C LYS A 53 -4.10 -8.16 -8.68
N ALA A 54 -5.38 -8.52 -8.51
CA ALA A 54 -6.46 -7.94 -9.28
C ALA A 54 -6.54 -6.44 -9.02
N LYS A 55 -6.81 -5.66 -10.06
CA LYS A 55 -6.80 -4.20 -10.01
C LYS A 55 -7.78 -3.69 -8.94
N VAL A 56 -7.27 -3.10 -7.87
CA VAL A 56 -8.08 -2.38 -6.89
C VAL A 56 -8.28 -0.96 -7.43
N THR A 57 -9.53 -0.57 -7.66
CA THR A 57 -9.87 0.80 -8.05
C THR A 57 -10.52 1.46 -6.85
N VAL A 58 -9.87 2.48 -6.29
CA VAL A 58 -10.47 3.35 -5.28
C VAL A 58 -11.31 4.37 -6.03
N LYS A 59 -12.58 4.53 -5.65
CA LYS A 59 -13.54 5.43 -6.30
C LYS A 59 -13.61 6.76 -5.56
#